data_AF-A0A645F4S5-F1
#
_entry.id   AF-A0A645F4S5-F1
#
_cell.length_a   1.000
_cell.length_b   1.000
_cell.length_c   1.000
_cell.angle_alpha   90.00
_cell.angle_beta   90.00
_cell.angle_gamma   90.00
#
_symmetry.space_group_name_H-M   'P 1'
#
loop_
_entity.id
_entity.type
_entity.pdbx_description
1 polymer ?
#
loop_
_entity_poly.entity_id
_entity_poly.type
_entity_poly.pdbx_seq_one_letter_code
_entity_poly.pdbx_strand_id
1 'polypeptide(L)'
;MFMYANNYTDERGLRKVDDIHEAKQIFVEGKRFALGTTQEKGLSTTFFANPFGPMQKQEECTILIDKMFDELYKENIFVGEIFTCLGLPDKGDHGIDEAAKALLRQVKEK
;
A
#
# COMPACT_ATOMS: atom_id res chain seq x y z
N MET A 1 7.03 -2.24 -10.39
CA MET A 1 7.00 -1.93 -8.94
C MET A 1 5.59 -2.18 -8.47
N PHE A 2 5.40 -2.65 -7.25
CA PHE A 2 4.10 -2.91 -6.66
C PHE A 2 4.08 -2.31 -5.26
N MET A 3 3.28 -1.26 -5.05
CA MET A 3 3.37 -0.44 -3.84
C MET A 3 2.00 -0.26 -3.20
N TYR A 4 1.98 -0.35 -1.87
CA TYR A 4 0.83 -0.02 -1.06
C TYR A 4 0.79 1.49 -0.78
N ALA A 5 -0.38 2.11 -0.96
CA ALA A 5 -0.57 3.54 -0.73
C ALA A 5 -0.84 3.79 0.75
N ASN A 6 0.21 4.00 1.53
CA ASN A 6 0.10 4.35 2.93
C ASN A 6 -0.30 5.83 3.05
N ASN A 7 -1.46 6.09 3.65
CA ASN A 7 -1.97 7.45 3.86
C ASN A 7 -2.11 7.80 5.35
N TYR A 8 -1.62 6.94 6.25
CA TYR A 8 -1.88 6.99 7.68
C TYR A 8 -0.63 7.12 8.56
N THR A 9 0.57 6.95 8.00
CA THR A 9 1.83 7.25 8.70
C THR A 9 2.37 8.62 8.30
N ASP A 10 3.05 9.27 9.24
CA ASP A 10 3.79 10.51 9.01
C ASP A 10 5.21 10.22 8.50
N GLU A 11 5.30 9.46 7.41
CA GLU A 11 6.53 9.15 6.69
C GLU A 11 6.51 9.78 5.30
N ARG A 12 7.65 9.83 4.60
CA ARG A 12 7.75 10.46 3.27
C ARG A 12 8.51 9.56 2.30
N GLY A 13 8.11 9.61 1.03
CA GLY A 13 8.80 8.91 -0.05
C GLY A 13 8.33 7.46 -0.23
N LEU A 14 9.28 6.55 -0.47
CA LEU A 14 9.05 5.14 -0.74
C LEU A 14 9.79 4.27 0.29
N ARG A 15 9.20 3.15 0.69
CA ARG A 15 9.85 2.11 1.50
C ARG A 15 9.82 0.80 0.73
N LYS A 16 10.99 0.20 0.45
CA LYS A 16 11.07 -1.17 -0.04
C LYS A 16 10.87 -2.13 1.13
N VAL A 17 10.15 -3.21 0.90
CA VAL A 17 9.94 -4.28 1.90
C VAL A 17 10.58 -5.54 1.37
N ASP A 18 11.70 -5.96 1.96
CA ASP A 18 12.46 -7.13 1.51
C ASP A 18 11.87 -8.45 2.00
N ASP A 19 11.12 -8.43 3.11
CA ASP A 19 10.44 -9.60 3.64
C ASP A 19 9.05 -9.78 2.98
N ILE A 20 8.87 -10.90 2.28
CA ILE A 20 7.61 -11.23 1.60
C ILE A 20 6.44 -11.38 2.56
N HIS A 21 6.66 -11.82 3.80
CA HIS A 21 5.60 -11.97 4.80
C HIS A 21 5.15 -10.60 5.32
N GLU A 22 6.09 -9.68 5.61
CA GLU A 22 5.78 -8.30 5.97
C GLU A 22 4.98 -7.62 4.84
N ALA A 23 5.44 -7.75 3.59
CA ALA A 23 4.74 -7.14 2.47
C ALA A 23 3.33 -7.72 2.30
N LYS A 24 3.15 -9.04 2.36
CA LYS A 24 1.80 -9.63 2.31
C LYS A 24 0.93 -9.12 3.45
N GLN A 25 1.46 -9.02 4.67
CA GLN A 25 0.72 -8.52 5.82
C GLN A 25 0.23 -7.08 5.60
N ILE A 26 1.07 -6.18 5.10
CA ILE A 26 0.70 -4.77 4.82
C ILE A 26 -0.49 -4.70 3.85
N PHE A 27 -0.42 -5.46 2.75
CA PHE A 27 -1.46 -5.42 1.73
C PHE A 27 -2.75 -6.12 2.18
N VAL A 28 -2.64 -7.27 2.87
CA VAL A 28 -3.79 -7.99 3.42
C VAL A 28 -4.49 -7.19 4.52
N GLU A 29 -3.73 -6.55 5.42
CA GLU A 29 -4.29 -5.67 6.45
C GLU A 29 -5.04 -4.49 5.82
N GLY A 30 -4.52 -3.95 4.72
CA GLY A 30 -5.18 -2.92 3.93
C GLY A 30 -5.55 -1.68 4.76
N LYS A 31 -4.65 -1.36 5.70
CA LYS A 31 -4.77 -0.26 6.66
C LYS A 31 -4.74 1.08 5.95
N ARG A 32 -5.71 1.94 6.22
CA ARG A 32 -5.78 3.30 5.66
C ARG A 32 -6.66 4.20 6.50
N PHE A 33 -6.47 5.50 6.42
CA PHE A 33 -7.49 6.46 6.78
C PHE A 33 -8.54 6.55 5.68
N ALA A 34 -9.82 6.45 6.05
CA ALA A 34 -10.93 6.67 5.14
C ALA A 34 -11.04 8.17 4.78
N LEU A 35 -11.11 8.48 3.48
CA LEU A 35 -11.22 9.85 2.97
C LEU A 35 -12.66 10.25 2.62
N GLY A 36 -13.66 9.57 3.21
CA GLY A 36 -15.07 9.90 3.07
C GLY A 36 -15.78 9.34 1.83
N THR A 37 -15.19 8.37 1.13
CA THR A 37 -15.82 7.68 -0.02
C THR A 37 -16.73 6.52 0.39
N THR A 38 -16.66 6.08 1.66
CA THR A 38 -17.51 5.05 2.27
C THR A 38 -18.06 5.57 3.60
N GLN A 39 -18.85 4.75 4.32
CA GLN A 39 -19.30 5.09 5.68
C GLN A 39 -18.18 4.96 6.74
N GLU A 40 -17.02 4.42 6.36
CA GLU A 40 -15.88 4.25 7.26
C GLU A 40 -15.32 5.62 7.67
N LYS A 41 -15.02 5.78 8.97
CA LYS A 41 -14.42 7.00 9.53
C LYS A 41 -13.14 6.62 10.28
N GLY A 42 -12.12 7.45 10.13
CA GLY A 42 -10.84 7.25 10.81
C GLY A 42 -10.05 6.10 10.19
N LEU A 43 -9.20 5.49 11.03
CA LEU A 43 -8.32 4.40 10.63
C LEU A 43 -9.13 3.13 10.44
N SER A 44 -8.98 2.48 9.28
CA SER A 44 -9.73 1.28 8.92
C SER A 44 -8.81 0.25 8.28
N THR A 45 -9.15 -1.02 8.47
CA THR A 45 -8.49 -2.16 7.83
C THR A 45 -9.53 -2.88 7.00
N THR A 46 -9.22 -3.08 5.73
CA THR A 46 -10.10 -3.79 4.80
C THR A 46 -9.20 -4.51 3.83
N PHE A 47 -9.40 -5.81 3.61
CA PHE A 47 -8.54 -6.63 2.76
C PHE A 47 -8.12 -5.93 1.45
N PHE A 48 -6.83 -5.67 1.25
CA PHE A 48 -6.29 -4.92 0.09
C PHE A 48 -6.88 -3.52 -0.09
N ALA A 49 -7.27 -2.88 1.01
CA ALA A 49 -8.00 -1.62 1.04
C ALA A 49 -9.31 -1.64 0.23
N ASN A 50 -9.89 -2.81 -0.03
CA ASN A 50 -11.05 -2.99 -0.90
C ASN A 50 -12.19 -3.76 -0.19
N PRO A 51 -13.31 -3.10 0.17
CA PRO A 51 -14.44 -3.77 0.82
C PRO A 51 -15.27 -4.67 -0.11
N PHE A 52 -15.03 -4.65 -1.42
CA PHE A 52 -15.86 -5.33 -2.42
C PHE A 52 -15.13 -6.47 -3.10
N GLY A 53 -15.69 -7.68 -3.09
CA GLY A 53 -15.21 -8.83 -3.87
C GLY A 53 -14.23 -9.70 -3.09
N PRO A 54 -12.91 -9.36 -3.03
CA PRO A 54 -11.91 -10.17 -2.33
C PRO A 54 -12.20 -10.36 -0.84
N MET A 55 -12.83 -9.38 -0.19
CA MET A 55 -13.23 -9.48 1.21
C MET A 55 -14.19 -10.65 1.48
N GLN A 56 -15.05 -11.00 0.52
CA GLN A 56 -16.00 -12.13 0.64
C GLN A 56 -15.41 -13.47 0.18
N LYS A 57 -14.23 -13.46 -0.45
CA LYS A 57 -13.59 -14.64 -1.06
C LYS A 57 -12.13 -14.78 -0.60
N GLN A 58 -11.86 -14.49 0.67
CA GLN A 58 -10.49 -14.42 1.19
C GLN A 58 -9.71 -15.71 0.97
N GLU A 59 -10.32 -16.88 1.15
CA GLU A 59 -9.66 -18.19 0.93
C GLU A 59 -9.20 -18.35 -0.52
N GLU A 60 -10.10 -18.12 -1.49
CA GLU A 60 -9.79 -18.19 -2.93
C GLU A 60 -8.72 -17.15 -3.31
N CYS A 61 -8.84 -15.92 -2.80
CA CYS A 61 -7.90 -14.84 -3.09
C CYS A 61 -6.53 -15.08 -2.46
N THR A 62 -6.44 -15.67 -1.27
CA THR A 62 -5.15 -15.90 -0.58
C THR A 62 -4.23 -16.78 -1.42
N ILE A 63 -4.78 -17.81 -2.07
CA ILE A 63 -4.02 -18.69 -2.99
C ILE A 63 -3.41 -17.88 -4.15
N LEU A 64 -4.15 -16.90 -4.68
CA LEU A 64 -3.67 -16.05 -5.76
C LEU A 64 -2.67 -15.00 -5.26
N ILE A 65 -2.90 -14.44 -4.07
CA ILE A 65 -2.01 -13.47 -3.43
C ILE A 65 -0.65 -14.10 -3.18
N ASP A 66 -0.59 -15.32 -2.64
CA ASP A 66 0.66 -16.03 -2.42
C ASP A 66 1.44 -16.21 -3.73
N LYS A 67 0.78 -16.72 -4.78
CA LYS A 67 1.40 -16.90 -6.11
C LYS A 67 1.91 -15.57 -6.70
N MET A 68 1.14 -14.49 -6.55
CA MET A 68 1.52 -13.18 -7.07
C MET A 68 2.74 -12.62 -6.33
N PHE A 69 2.76 -12.69 -4.99
CA PHE A 69 3.89 -12.19 -4.22
C PHE A 69 5.14 -13.04 -4.47
N ASP A 70 5.03 -14.36 -4.50
CA ASP A 70 6.17 -15.24 -4.80
C ASP A 70 6.83 -14.85 -6.14
N GLU A 71 6.04 -14.61 -7.18
CA GLU A 71 6.56 -14.20 -8.50
C GLU A 71 7.13 -12.77 -8.49
N LEU A 72 6.50 -11.83 -7.78
CA LEU A 72 7.04 -10.46 -7.65
C LEU A 72 8.43 -10.45 -7.03
N TYR A 73 8.65 -11.24 -5.97
CA TYR A 73 9.95 -11.33 -5.31
C TYR A 73 10.97 -12.11 -6.15
N LYS A 74 10.55 -13.22 -6.78
CA LYS A 74 11.40 -14.00 -7.69
C LYS A 74 11.94 -13.16 -8.85
N GLU A 75 11.11 -12.30 -9.42
CA GLU A 75 11.49 -11.40 -10.52
C GLU A 75 12.18 -10.10 -10.02
N ASN A 76 12.54 -10.03 -8.74
CA ASN A 76 13.18 -8.85 -8.11
C ASN A 76 12.41 -7.55 -8.36
N ILE A 77 11.07 -7.60 -8.41
CA ILE A 77 10.24 -6.42 -8.52
C ILE A 77 10.31 -5.65 -7.20
N PHE A 78 10.43 -4.32 -7.28
CA PHE A 78 10.29 -3.46 -6.10
C PHE A 78 8.88 -3.64 -5.52
N VAL A 79 8.78 -4.21 -4.33
CA VAL A 79 7.56 -4.34 -3.52
C VAL A 79 7.72 -3.49 -2.26
N GLY A 80 6.69 -2.73 -1.88
CA GLY A 80 6.75 -1.93 -0.66
C GLY A 80 5.63 -0.90 -0.53
N GLU A 81 5.95 0.29 -0.03
CA GLU A 81 5.00 1.36 0.27
C GLU A 81 5.38 2.67 -0.41
N ILE A 82 4.34 3.47 -0.71
CA ILE A 82 4.44 4.89 -1.04
C ILE A 82 3.66 5.68 0.02
N PHE A 83 4.33 6.64 0.66
CA PHE A 83 3.76 7.42 1.75
C PHE A 83 3.06 8.67 1.22
N THR A 84 1.76 8.56 0.98
CA THR A 84 0.93 9.61 0.40
C THR A 84 0.49 10.68 1.41
N CYS A 85 0.48 10.34 2.70
CA CYS A 85 0.04 11.21 3.82
C CYS A 85 -1.38 11.79 3.73
N LEU A 86 -2.18 11.37 2.74
CA LEU A 86 -3.47 12.00 2.43
C LEU A 86 -4.50 11.95 3.56
N GLY A 87 -4.35 10.99 4.48
CA GLY A 87 -5.22 10.83 5.64
C GLY A 87 -4.80 11.61 6.87
N LEU A 88 -3.65 12.27 6.85
CA LEU A 88 -3.15 13.08 7.96
C LEU A 88 -3.73 14.51 7.95
N PRO A 89 -3.70 15.21 9.10
CA PRO A 89 -3.94 16.66 9.14
C PRO A 89 -3.07 17.39 8.09
N ASP A 90 -3.67 18.38 7.42
CA ASP A 90 -3.04 19.15 6.34
C ASP A 90 -2.35 18.29 5.25
N LYS A 91 -2.81 17.04 5.08
CA LYS A 91 -2.25 16.04 4.15
C LYS A 91 -0.77 15.74 4.39
N GLY A 92 -0.34 15.87 5.65
CA GLY A 92 1.04 15.66 6.08
C GLY A 92 2.03 16.62 5.42
N ASP A 93 1.67 17.91 5.32
CA ASP A 93 2.56 19.00 4.91
C ASP A 93 3.43 18.65 3.67
N HIS A 94 2.86 18.84 2.48
CA HIS A 94 3.47 18.45 1.20
C HIS A 94 3.77 16.94 1.04
N GLY A 95 3.18 16.06 1.86
CA GLY A 95 3.44 14.61 1.80
C GLY A 95 3.21 13.99 0.42
N ILE A 96 2.14 14.39 -0.28
CA ILE A 96 1.86 13.90 -1.64
C ILE A 96 2.91 14.36 -2.68
N ASP A 97 3.45 15.57 -2.52
CA ASP A 97 4.47 16.11 -3.42
C ASP A 97 5.79 15.35 -3.23
N GLU A 98 6.16 15.07 -1.99
CA GLU A 98 7.36 14.27 -1.68
C GLU A 98 7.23 12.81 -2.16
N ALA A 99 6.05 12.21 -2.01
CA ALA A 99 5.74 10.90 -2.57
C ALA A 99 5.90 10.87 -4.09
N ALA A 100 5.35 11.88 -4.79
CA ALA A 100 5.45 12.00 -6.24
C ALA A 100 6.90 12.20 -6.71
N LYS A 101 7.68 13.04 -6.02
CA LYS A 101 9.11 13.24 -6.31
C LYS A 101 9.90 11.94 -6.11
N ALA A 102 9.65 11.21 -5.03
CA ALA A 102 10.32 9.93 -4.76
C ALA A 102 9.98 8.88 -5.81
N LEU A 103 8.70 8.77 -6.20
CA LEU A 103 8.26 7.90 -7.28
C LEU A 103 8.94 8.25 -8.61
N LEU A 104 9.01 9.53 -8.95
CA LEU A 104 9.65 9.98 -10.18
C LEU A 104 11.15 9.64 -10.21
N ARG A 105 11.87 9.83 -9.10
CA ARG A 105 13.28 9.41 -8.98
C ARG A 105 13.42 7.91 -9.19
N GLN A 106 12.62 7.11 -8.49
CA GLN A 106 12.67 5.66 -8.54
C GLN A 106 12.38 5.08 -9.94
N VAL A 107 11.49 5.72 -10.72
CA VAL A 107 11.19 5.31 -12.10
C VAL A 107 12.30 5.73 -13.07
N LYS A 108 12.99 6.85 -12.81
CA LYS A 108 14.10 7.36 -13.67
C LYS A 108 15.43 6.64 -13.46
N GLU A 109 15.66 6.08 -12.27
CA GLU A 109 16.89 5.36 -11.92
C GLU A 109 16.89 3.89 -12.36
N LYS A 110 15.81 3.43 -13.00
CA LYS A 110 15.69 2.12 -13.65
C LYS A 110 16.16 2.18 -15.10
#